data_AF-A0A314XSI5-F1
#
_entry.id   AF-A0A314XSI5-F1
#
_cell.length_a   1.000
_cell.length_b   1.000
_cell.length_c   1.000
_cell.angle_alpha   90.00
_cell.angle_beta   90.00
_cell.angle_gamma   90.00
#
_symmetry.space_group_name_H-M   'P 1'
#
loop_
_entity.id
_entity.type
_entity.pdbx_description
1 polymer ?
#
loop_
_entity_poly.entity_id
_entity_poly.type
_entity_poly.pdbx_seq_one_letter_code
_entity_poly.pdbx_strand_id
1 'polypeptide(L)'
;MSSRKQTPPSFPWTEGEKYSSNNNNNSKFKEIFYYFFTLNTIPYVLVRCCALLFLFLSASWLLLLLFCFPPTTTTTSSNDVVREQAQVAEPQSPFKIPTCDKNMSVYVYTLPPQFNLGLLSQCNNLSIKANMCPAVANSGLGQPLNYSRIGHSAVTSSWYITHQYTAEIIFHARLQNHPCRVQDPARATLFYVPFYGGFDALNKYREANLTVRDELTFSLVDYIQAQPWWQRNHGKDHFMALGTVVWDFMRTMSNASASSSSKVRTPGTLLKLPATENMSVLIIERHPWQPNQHGIPYPSYFHPSTWREMAAWQRMMRLMERPHLFSFVGARRKNKAAIRNEFIRQCGESTRCKLLKCEGPDGARKCLQPREIMRVMTRSQFCLQAPGDTPTRRSTFDSVLAGCVPVFFSRHTAYSQYAWYLPGDASRYSVYIDEKSNASRRIEEELLKISSEKVKMMREEIIDLMPSLTYAHPNATDFGFGDAVDVALASLAKHIGELINSN
;
A
#
# COMPACT_ATOMS: atom_id res chain seq x y z
N MET A 1 -5.75 -17.97 33.79
CA MET A 1 -6.30 -19.14 33.07
C MET A 1 -6.02 -18.99 31.57
N SER A 2 -5.72 -20.11 30.92
CA SER A 2 -4.93 -20.27 29.68
C SER A 2 -5.29 -19.36 28.48
N SER A 3 -4.24 -18.78 27.87
CA SER A 3 -4.26 -18.00 26.62
C SER A 3 -4.40 -18.93 25.42
N ARG A 4 -5.54 -18.88 24.72
CA ARG A 4 -5.76 -19.57 23.45
C ARG A 4 -5.36 -18.65 22.30
N LYS A 5 -4.16 -18.83 21.76
CA LYS A 5 -3.76 -18.29 20.44
C LYS A 5 -4.68 -18.90 19.39
N GLN A 6 -5.49 -18.09 18.72
CA GLN A 6 -6.22 -18.51 17.52
C GLN A 6 -5.26 -18.43 16.32
N THR A 7 -4.88 -19.60 15.81
CA THR A 7 -4.26 -19.76 14.49
C THR A 7 -5.32 -19.61 13.40
N PRO A 8 -5.04 -18.88 12.30
CA PRO A 8 -5.95 -18.82 11.16
C PRO A 8 -6.02 -20.15 10.41
N PRO A 9 -7.16 -20.49 9.78
CA PRO A 9 -7.33 -21.77 9.11
C PRO A 9 -6.49 -21.85 7.83
N SER A 10 -5.72 -22.94 7.73
CA SER A 10 -5.02 -23.36 6.52
C SER A 10 -6.02 -23.94 5.51
N PHE A 11 -6.17 -23.28 4.36
CA PHE A 11 -6.88 -23.86 3.21
C PHE A 11 -5.88 -24.38 2.17
N PRO A 12 -6.01 -25.63 1.71
CA PRO A 12 -5.15 -26.20 0.68
C PRO A 12 -5.60 -25.70 -0.70
N TRP A 13 -4.69 -25.05 -1.44
CA TRP A 13 -4.89 -24.77 -2.86
C TRP A 13 -4.14 -25.81 -3.69
N THR A 14 -4.91 -26.60 -4.44
CA THR A 14 -4.43 -27.33 -5.61
C THR A 14 -4.48 -26.41 -6.84
N GLU A 15 -3.35 -26.31 -7.54
CA GLU A 15 -3.24 -25.61 -8.82
C GLU A 15 -4.08 -26.25 -9.93
N GLY A 16 -4.70 -25.40 -10.75
CA GLY A 16 -4.84 -25.65 -12.18
C GLY A 16 -6.26 -25.81 -12.70
N GLU A 17 -6.91 -24.71 -13.10
CA GLU A 17 -7.92 -24.76 -14.15
C GLU A 17 -7.54 -23.83 -15.31
N LYS A 18 -7.16 -24.48 -16.41
CA LYS A 18 -6.92 -23.90 -17.72
C LYS A 18 -8.24 -23.66 -18.43
N TYR A 19 -8.26 -22.55 -19.17
CA TYR A 19 -9.21 -22.24 -20.23
C TYR A 19 -9.48 -23.44 -21.16
N SER A 20 -10.77 -23.70 -21.36
CA SER A 20 -11.31 -24.69 -22.29
C SER A 20 -11.09 -24.27 -23.75
N SER A 21 -10.42 -25.13 -24.52
CA SER A 21 -10.66 -25.30 -25.95
C SER A 21 -10.50 -26.79 -26.30
N ASN A 22 -11.60 -27.39 -26.76
CA ASN A 22 -11.70 -28.77 -27.25
C ASN A 22 -10.58 -29.15 -28.23
N ASN A 23 -9.96 -30.33 -28.03
CA ASN A 23 -9.71 -31.28 -29.11
C ASN A 23 -9.29 -32.67 -28.58
N ASN A 24 -9.88 -33.70 -29.19
CA ASN A 24 -9.68 -35.13 -28.97
C ASN A 24 -8.23 -35.59 -29.14
N ASN A 25 -7.77 -36.50 -28.28
CA ASN A 25 -7.13 -37.79 -28.62
C ASN A 25 -6.51 -38.42 -27.36
N ASN A 26 -7.09 -39.52 -26.87
CA ASN A 26 -6.62 -40.21 -25.66
C ASN A 26 -6.52 -41.73 -25.91
N SER A 27 -5.34 -42.19 -26.34
CA SER A 27 -4.97 -43.61 -26.38
C SER A 27 -3.47 -43.81 -26.17
N LYS A 28 -2.95 -43.49 -24.98
CA LYS A 28 -1.57 -43.91 -24.62
C LYS A 28 -1.26 -44.07 -23.13
N PHE A 29 -2.27 -44.12 -22.26
CA PHE A 29 -2.07 -44.13 -20.79
C PHE A 29 -2.42 -45.44 -20.06
N LYS A 30 -2.62 -46.56 -20.78
CA LYS A 30 -2.97 -47.85 -20.16
C LYS A 30 -1.82 -48.87 -20.03
N GLU A 31 -0.60 -48.57 -20.47
CA GLU A 31 0.50 -49.54 -20.53
C GLU A 31 1.51 -49.46 -19.35
N ILE A 32 1.45 -48.46 -18.47
CA ILE A 32 2.49 -48.26 -17.44
C ILE A 32 2.14 -48.91 -16.09
N PHE A 33 0.89 -49.34 -15.89
CA PHE A 33 0.44 -49.86 -14.59
C PHE A 33 0.71 -51.36 -14.36
N TYR A 34 1.28 -52.08 -15.33
CA TYR A 34 1.43 -53.54 -15.25
C TYR A 34 2.81 -54.05 -14.80
N TYR A 35 3.78 -53.16 -14.55
CA TYR A 35 5.17 -53.56 -14.26
C TYR A 35 5.58 -53.51 -12.77
N PHE A 36 4.67 -53.20 -11.84
CA PHE A 36 5.03 -53.02 -10.42
C PHE A 36 4.68 -54.17 -9.47
N PHE A 37 4.22 -55.30 -10.00
CA PHE A 37 4.01 -56.50 -9.20
C PHE A 37 4.65 -57.70 -9.90
N THR A 38 5.92 -57.97 -9.57
CA THR A 38 6.50 -59.31 -9.34
C THR A 38 8.03 -59.23 -9.38
N LEU A 39 8.66 -59.38 -8.20
CA LEU A 39 9.90 -60.16 -7.93
C LEU A 39 10.54 -59.68 -6.63
N ASN A 40 9.90 -60.09 -5.54
CA ASN A 40 10.50 -60.24 -4.23
C ASN A 40 11.43 -61.46 -4.26
N THR A 41 12.75 -61.26 -4.25
CA THR A 41 13.76 -62.18 -3.67
C THR A 41 15.16 -61.54 -3.75
N ILE A 42 15.39 -60.45 -3.01
CA ILE A 42 16.77 -60.06 -2.67
C ILE A 42 17.16 -60.85 -1.41
N PRO A 43 18.21 -61.68 -1.44
CA PRO A 43 18.56 -62.52 -0.30
C PRO A 43 18.93 -61.62 0.90
N TYR A 44 18.32 -61.90 2.05
CA TYR A 44 18.47 -61.18 3.33
C TYR A 44 19.94 -60.91 3.74
N VAL A 45 20.87 -61.71 3.22
CA VAL A 45 22.32 -61.57 3.41
C VAL A 45 22.87 -60.31 2.73
N LEU A 46 22.38 -59.95 1.54
CA LEU A 46 22.86 -58.78 0.78
C LEU A 46 22.48 -57.47 1.47
N VAL A 47 21.26 -57.41 2.04
CA VAL A 47 20.78 -56.24 2.81
C VAL A 47 21.60 -56.06 4.09
N ARG A 48 21.94 -57.16 4.78
CA ARG A 48 22.81 -57.10 5.97
C ARG A 48 24.23 -56.66 5.62
N CYS A 49 24.80 -57.15 4.52
CA CYS A 49 26.12 -56.71 4.06
C CYS A 49 26.13 -55.22 3.72
N CYS A 50 25.13 -54.72 2.99
CA CYS A 50 25.03 -53.29 2.68
C CYS A 50 24.86 -52.42 3.95
N ALA A 51 24.07 -52.88 4.93
CA ALA A 51 23.89 -52.16 6.19
C ALA A 51 25.19 -52.10 7.01
N LEU A 52 25.94 -53.20 7.09
CA LEU A 52 27.23 -53.25 7.78
C LEU A 52 28.28 -52.37 7.09
N LEU A 53 28.29 -52.33 5.77
CA LEU A 53 29.20 -51.51 4.97
C LEU A 53 28.89 -50.01 5.13
N PHE A 54 27.60 -49.65 5.20
CA PHE A 54 27.17 -48.28 5.50
C PHE A 54 27.56 -47.85 6.92
N LEU A 55 27.40 -48.73 7.91
CA LEU A 55 27.83 -48.47 9.29
C LEU A 55 29.35 -48.32 9.39
N PHE A 56 30.11 -49.14 8.67
CA PHE A 56 31.57 -49.04 8.64
C PHE A 56 32.05 -47.72 7.99
N LEU A 57 31.45 -47.33 6.86
CA LEU A 57 31.80 -46.08 6.18
C LEU A 57 31.42 -44.84 7.00
N SER A 58 30.26 -44.85 7.66
CA SER A 58 29.83 -43.75 8.53
C SER A 58 30.68 -43.63 9.79
N ALA A 59 31.05 -44.75 10.43
CA ALA A 59 31.98 -44.75 11.56
C ALA A 59 33.38 -44.26 11.16
N SER A 60 33.86 -44.68 9.99
CA SER A 60 35.15 -44.24 9.44
C SER A 60 35.16 -42.74 9.13
N TRP A 61 34.05 -42.20 8.60
CA TRP A 61 33.90 -40.75 8.40
C TRP A 61 33.85 -39.99 9.73
N LEU A 62 33.15 -40.51 10.74
CA LEU A 62 33.12 -39.87 12.07
C LEU A 62 34.50 -39.83 12.73
N LEU A 63 35.29 -40.90 12.60
CA LEU A 63 36.68 -40.95 13.05
C LEU A 63 37.56 -39.94 12.30
N LEU A 64 37.39 -39.82 10.97
CA LEU A 64 38.07 -38.80 10.16
C LEU A 64 37.72 -37.38 10.62
N LEU A 65 36.46 -37.10 10.96
CA LEU A 65 36.06 -35.80 11.50
C LEU A 65 36.69 -35.53 12.87
N LEU A 66 36.78 -36.54 13.75
CA LEU A 66 37.43 -36.40 15.06
C LEU A 66 38.96 -36.22 14.96
N PHE A 67 39.60 -36.80 13.95
CA PHE A 67 41.03 -36.60 13.67
C PHE A 67 41.32 -35.24 13.00
N CYS A 68 40.48 -34.81 12.05
CA CYS A 68 40.64 -33.53 11.35
C CYS A 68 40.21 -32.33 12.20
N PHE A 69 39.30 -32.53 13.17
CA PHE A 69 38.79 -31.51 14.06
C PHE A 69 38.78 -32.03 15.51
N PRO A 70 39.96 -32.19 16.16
CA PRO A 70 40.00 -32.58 17.55
C PRO A 70 39.22 -31.56 18.39
N PRO A 71 38.30 -31.99 19.28
CA PRO A 71 37.53 -31.07 20.09
C PRO A 71 38.49 -30.24 20.94
N THR A 72 38.54 -28.93 20.64
CA THR A 72 39.36 -27.98 21.39
C THR A 72 38.79 -27.88 22.80
N THR A 73 39.47 -28.50 23.76
CA THR A 73 39.22 -28.26 25.19
C THR A 73 39.62 -26.82 25.47
N THR A 74 38.64 -25.93 25.54
CA THR A 74 38.86 -24.54 25.94
C THR A 74 39.05 -24.54 27.45
N THR A 75 40.28 -24.74 27.91
CA THR A 75 40.69 -24.41 29.26
C THR A 75 40.61 -22.90 29.43
N THR A 76 39.64 -22.44 30.21
CA THR A 76 39.54 -21.07 30.71
C THR A 76 40.74 -20.80 31.62
N SER A 77 41.84 -20.28 31.07
CA SER A 77 42.84 -19.59 31.87
C SER A 77 42.48 -18.11 31.89
N SER A 78 42.09 -17.63 33.07
CA SER A 78 42.00 -16.22 33.42
C SER A 78 43.37 -15.57 33.22
N ASN A 79 43.56 -14.94 32.06
CA ASN A 79 44.58 -13.93 31.85
C ASN A 79 43.86 -12.68 31.35
N ASP A 80 43.87 -11.66 32.21
CA ASP A 80 43.40 -10.31 31.94
C ASP A 80 44.17 -9.71 30.77
N VAL A 81 43.64 -9.93 29.57
CA VAL A 81 43.87 -9.06 28.43
C VAL A 81 42.58 -8.29 28.27
N VAL A 82 42.61 -7.02 28.68
CA VAL A 82 41.56 -6.03 28.39
C VAL A 82 41.49 -5.92 26.86
N ARG A 83 40.73 -6.82 26.25
CA ARG A 83 40.31 -6.70 24.87
C ARG A 83 39.17 -5.71 24.91
N GLU A 84 39.50 -4.46 24.61
CA GLU A 84 38.54 -3.42 24.31
C GLU A 84 37.67 -3.94 23.15
N GLN A 85 36.59 -4.65 23.49
CA GLN A 85 35.49 -4.89 22.59
C GLN A 85 34.89 -3.51 22.37
N ALA A 86 35.35 -2.81 21.34
CA ALA A 86 34.59 -1.74 20.75
C ALA A 86 33.21 -2.33 20.43
N GLN A 87 32.23 -2.06 21.29
CA GLN A 87 30.82 -2.24 20.97
C GLN A 87 30.60 -1.38 19.74
N VAL A 88 30.64 -2.00 18.56
CA VAL A 88 30.14 -1.35 17.35
C VAL A 88 28.66 -1.15 17.63
N ALA A 89 28.30 0.07 18.05
CA ALA A 89 26.93 0.44 18.33
C ALA A 89 26.08 0.02 17.14
N GLU A 90 24.98 -0.68 17.39
CA GLU A 90 24.06 -1.02 16.32
C GLU A 90 23.69 0.27 15.56
N PRO A 91 23.71 0.25 14.22
CA PRO A 91 23.39 1.43 13.45
C PRO A 91 21.99 1.91 13.82
N GLN A 92 21.91 3.12 14.36
CA GLN A 92 20.66 3.76 14.70
C GLN A 92 19.91 4.17 13.43
N SER A 93 18.58 4.17 13.50
CA SER A 93 17.78 4.64 12.38
C SER A 93 18.08 6.11 12.07
N PRO A 94 18.29 6.48 10.79
CA PRO A 94 18.46 7.88 10.40
C PRO A 94 17.13 8.64 10.36
N PHE A 95 15.99 7.95 10.52
CA PHE A 95 14.67 8.56 10.41
C PHE A 95 14.18 9.08 11.75
N LYS A 96 13.43 10.18 11.70
CA LYS A 96 12.68 10.64 12.85
C LYS A 96 11.60 9.61 13.18
N ILE A 97 11.67 9.05 14.39
CA ILE A 97 10.66 8.12 14.91
C ILE A 97 9.57 8.96 15.60
N PRO A 98 8.31 8.82 15.20
CA PRO A 98 7.18 9.46 15.86
C PRO A 98 7.07 8.95 17.30
N THR A 99 7.11 9.87 18.26
CA THR A 99 6.90 9.55 19.67
C THR A 99 5.42 9.58 19.99
N CYS A 100 4.93 8.57 20.70
CA CYS A 100 3.60 8.59 21.31
C CYS A 100 3.59 9.56 22.49
N ASP A 101 3.50 10.86 22.21
CA ASP A 101 3.20 11.83 23.26
C ASP A 101 1.76 11.64 23.75
N LYS A 102 1.44 12.12 24.94
CA LYS A 102 0.12 11.98 25.60
C LYS A 102 -1.03 12.39 24.68
N ASN A 103 -0.80 13.37 23.81
CA ASN A 103 -1.80 13.91 22.88
C ASN A 103 -2.10 12.99 21.67
N MET A 104 -1.33 11.91 21.45
CA MET A 104 -1.45 11.01 20.30
C MET A 104 -1.88 9.59 20.70
N SER A 105 -2.61 9.45 21.81
CA SER A 105 -3.13 8.15 22.26
C SER A 105 -4.42 7.78 21.53
N VAL A 106 -4.39 6.72 20.74
CA VAL A 106 -5.49 6.34 19.84
C VAL A 106 -6.25 5.14 20.36
N TYR A 107 -7.57 5.26 20.54
CA TYR A 107 -8.46 4.11 20.71
C TYR A 107 -9.05 3.70 19.37
N VAL A 108 -9.06 2.40 19.10
CA VAL A 108 -9.68 1.82 17.91
C VAL A 108 -10.99 1.16 18.33
N TYR A 109 -12.12 1.66 17.82
CA TYR A 109 -13.41 1.05 18.12
C TYR A 109 -13.47 -0.41 17.65
N THR A 110 -14.02 -1.27 18.51
CA THR A 110 -14.39 -2.63 18.12
C THR A 110 -15.80 -2.59 17.54
N LEU A 111 -15.90 -2.19 16.27
CA LEU A 111 -17.19 -2.13 15.57
C LEU A 111 -17.72 -3.54 15.26
N PRO A 112 -19.05 -3.72 15.22
CA PRO A 112 -19.67 -4.92 14.66
C PRO A 112 -19.13 -5.24 13.24
N PRO A 113 -18.87 -6.52 12.90
CA PRO A 113 -18.17 -6.88 11.66
C PRO A 113 -18.82 -6.36 10.37
N GLN A 114 -20.13 -6.14 10.34
CA GLN A 114 -20.84 -5.60 9.16
C GLN A 114 -20.32 -4.23 8.73
N PHE A 115 -19.67 -3.48 9.61
CA PHE A 115 -19.09 -2.16 9.29
C PHE A 115 -17.68 -2.26 8.71
N ASN A 116 -17.01 -3.43 8.78
CA ASN A 116 -15.63 -3.57 8.30
C ASN A 116 -15.28 -4.98 7.78
N LEU A 117 -14.60 -5.81 8.57
CA LEU A 117 -14.05 -7.09 8.16
C LEU A 117 -15.13 -8.04 7.61
N GLY A 118 -16.37 -7.92 8.08
CA GLY A 118 -17.51 -8.66 7.54
C GLY A 118 -17.82 -8.31 6.08
N LEU A 119 -17.61 -7.06 5.64
CA LEU A 119 -17.77 -6.66 4.23
C LEU A 119 -16.77 -7.38 3.33
N LEU A 120 -15.59 -7.72 3.85
CA LEU A 120 -14.54 -8.38 3.07
C LEU A 120 -14.83 -9.86 2.81
N SER A 121 -15.78 -10.48 3.51
CA SER A 121 -16.18 -11.88 3.29
C SER A 121 -16.73 -12.13 1.88
N GLN A 122 -17.24 -11.08 1.22
CA GLN A 122 -17.77 -11.11 -0.15
C GLN A 122 -16.87 -10.31 -1.10
N CYS A 123 -15.55 -10.34 -0.89
CA CYS A 123 -14.57 -9.58 -1.67
C CYS A 123 -14.62 -9.82 -3.19
N ASN A 124 -15.17 -10.95 -3.63
CA ASN A 124 -15.43 -11.25 -5.03
C ASN A 124 -16.54 -10.38 -5.65
N ASN A 125 -17.45 -9.87 -4.83
CA ASN A 125 -18.62 -9.07 -5.26
C ASN A 125 -18.52 -7.58 -4.89
N LEU A 126 -17.48 -7.16 -4.15
CA LEU A 126 -17.30 -5.76 -3.70
C LEU A 126 -17.12 -4.75 -4.84
N SER A 127 -16.83 -5.19 -6.06
CA SER A 127 -16.70 -4.31 -7.22
C SER A 127 -17.27 -4.97 -8.46
N ILE A 128 -18.11 -4.23 -9.17
CA ILE A 128 -18.69 -4.65 -10.46
C ILE A 128 -17.61 -4.86 -11.53
N LYS A 129 -16.43 -4.24 -11.35
CA LYS A 129 -15.36 -4.24 -12.36
C LYS A 129 -14.35 -5.36 -12.17
N ALA A 130 -14.18 -5.88 -10.96
CA ALA A 130 -13.14 -6.86 -10.66
C ALA A 130 -13.35 -7.55 -9.30
N ASN A 131 -12.88 -8.79 -9.20
CA ASN A 131 -12.70 -9.48 -7.92
C ASN A 131 -11.67 -8.71 -7.05
N MET A 132 -12.09 -8.23 -5.88
CA MET A 132 -11.25 -7.48 -4.94
C MET A 132 -10.50 -8.37 -3.95
N CYS A 133 -10.76 -9.68 -3.89
CA CYS A 133 -10.08 -10.58 -2.95
C CYS A 133 -8.55 -10.51 -3.02
N PRO A 134 -7.91 -10.47 -4.21
CA PRO A 134 -6.46 -10.33 -4.28
C PRO A 134 -5.94 -9.01 -3.70
N ALA A 135 -6.75 -7.95 -3.71
CA ALA A 135 -6.40 -6.62 -3.22
C ALA A 135 -6.54 -6.49 -1.70
N VAL A 136 -7.55 -7.13 -1.11
CA VAL A 136 -7.82 -7.04 0.34
C VAL A 136 -6.97 -8.01 1.17
N ALA A 137 -6.28 -8.95 0.52
CA ALA A 137 -5.32 -9.86 1.13
C ALA A 137 -4.19 -9.10 1.87
N ASN A 138 -3.52 -9.80 2.80
CA ASN A 138 -2.41 -9.24 3.58
C ASN A 138 -2.76 -7.88 4.21
N SER A 139 -3.93 -7.79 4.86
CA SER A 139 -4.39 -6.55 5.50
C SER A 139 -4.46 -5.35 4.53
N GLY A 140 -4.91 -5.59 3.29
CA GLY A 140 -5.07 -4.56 2.27
C GLY A 140 -3.79 -4.24 1.47
N LEU A 141 -2.65 -4.87 1.79
CA LEU A 141 -1.44 -4.74 0.97
C LEU A 141 -1.59 -5.45 -0.39
N GLY A 142 -2.45 -6.47 -0.47
CA GLY A 142 -2.64 -7.28 -1.67
C GLY A 142 -1.64 -8.42 -1.76
N GLN A 143 -1.51 -9.04 -2.93
CA GLN A 143 -0.60 -10.18 -3.12
C GLN A 143 0.87 -9.73 -3.13
N PRO A 144 1.79 -10.46 -2.47
CA PRO A 144 3.21 -10.15 -2.54
C PRO A 144 3.72 -10.28 -3.98
N LEU A 145 4.64 -9.40 -4.36
CA LEU A 145 5.34 -9.52 -5.63
C LEU A 145 6.43 -10.59 -5.53
N ASN A 146 6.16 -11.78 -6.09
CA ASN A 146 7.18 -12.82 -6.23
C ASN A 146 8.31 -12.33 -7.15
N TYR A 147 9.43 -11.91 -6.58
CA TYR A 147 10.60 -11.48 -7.33
C TYR A 147 11.69 -12.54 -7.39
N SER A 148 11.86 -13.10 -8.58
CA SER A 148 13.19 -13.44 -9.10
C SER A 148 13.70 -12.21 -9.88
N ARG A 149 14.46 -11.32 -9.21
CA ARG A 149 15.30 -10.24 -9.79
C ARG A 149 14.58 -8.98 -10.34
N ILE A 150 14.45 -7.96 -9.48
CA ILE A 150 14.64 -6.55 -9.88
C ILE A 150 15.93 -6.08 -9.20
N GLY A 151 17.01 -5.89 -9.97
CA GLY A 151 18.28 -5.39 -9.42
C GLY A 151 18.95 -6.37 -8.45
N HIS A 152 20.23 -6.13 -8.15
CA HIS A 152 21.12 -7.02 -7.40
C HIS A 152 20.88 -7.04 -5.87
N SER A 153 19.67 -6.78 -5.38
CA SER A 153 19.40 -6.75 -3.93
C SER A 153 18.15 -7.54 -3.54
N ALA A 154 18.28 -8.38 -2.51
CA ALA A 154 17.29 -9.33 -2.00
C ALA A 154 16.22 -8.68 -1.10
N VAL A 155 15.60 -7.57 -1.54
CA VAL A 155 14.50 -6.91 -0.80
C VAL A 155 13.16 -7.33 -1.41
N THR A 156 12.79 -8.61 -1.23
CA THR A 156 11.58 -9.19 -1.84
C THR A 156 10.36 -9.17 -0.92
N SER A 157 10.54 -8.98 0.40
CA SER A 157 9.46 -9.05 1.41
C SER A 157 8.58 -7.80 1.49
N SER A 158 9.00 -6.66 0.93
CA SER A 158 8.34 -5.37 1.15
C SER A 158 7.43 -4.94 -0.01
N TRP A 159 7.26 -5.75 -1.06
CA TRP A 159 6.58 -5.33 -2.28
C TRP A 159 5.29 -6.10 -2.55
N TYR A 160 4.22 -5.39 -2.88
CA TYR A 160 2.88 -5.94 -3.03
C TYR A 160 2.14 -5.35 -4.23
N ILE A 161 1.15 -6.08 -4.74
CA ILE A 161 0.20 -5.59 -5.74
C ILE A 161 -0.90 -4.78 -5.03
N THR A 162 -0.49 -3.68 -4.42
CA THR A 162 -1.37 -2.83 -3.61
C THR A 162 -2.39 -2.11 -4.48
N HIS A 163 -3.67 -2.25 -4.12
CA HIS A 163 -4.75 -1.57 -4.82
C HIS A 163 -4.94 -0.16 -4.28
N GLN A 164 -5.23 0.79 -5.17
CA GLN A 164 -5.35 2.20 -4.80
C GLN A 164 -6.49 2.53 -3.81
N TYR A 165 -7.43 1.60 -3.58
CA TYR A 165 -8.60 1.79 -2.72
C TYR A 165 -8.54 1.03 -1.39
N THR A 166 -7.42 0.42 -1.04
CA THR A 166 -7.31 -0.37 0.21
C THR A 166 -6.80 0.45 1.40
N ALA A 167 -6.70 1.78 1.27
CA ALA A 167 -6.15 2.65 2.32
C ALA A 167 -6.86 2.46 3.67
N GLU A 168 -8.19 2.34 3.70
CA GLU A 168 -8.96 2.13 4.94
C GLU A 168 -8.64 0.81 5.65
N ILE A 169 -8.30 -0.25 4.91
CA ILE A 169 -7.89 -1.54 5.48
C ILE A 169 -6.46 -1.43 6.03
N ILE A 170 -5.55 -0.84 5.25
CA ILE A 170 -4.14 -0.67 5.65
C ILE A 170 -4.06 0.20 6.90
N PHE A 171 -4.80 1.31 6.92
CA PHE A 171 -4.86 2.23 8.05
C PHE A 171 -5.40 1.53 9.31
N HIS A 172 -6.49 0.77 9.18
CA HIS A 172 -7.04 0.00 10.29
C HIS A 172 -6.02 -1.01 10.84
N ALA A 173 -5.38 -1.80 9.98
CA ALA A 173 -4.41 -2.80 10.40
C ALA A 173 -3.14 -2.19 11.02
N ARG A 174 -2.66 -1.07 10.47
CA ARG A 174 -1.56 -0.28 11.08
C ARG A 174 -1.93 0.23 12.46
N LEU A 175 -3.11 0.84 12.61
CA LEU A 175 -3.58 1.31 13.92
C LEU A 175 -3.75 0.19 14.93
N GLN A 176 -4.18 -1.00 14.50
CA GLN A 176 -4.32 -2.14 15.42
C GLN A 176 -3.00 -2.52 16.11
N ASN A 177 -1.87 -2.38 15.42
CA ASN A 177 -0.53 -2.70 15.93
C ASN A 177 0.31 -1.45 16.24
N HIS A 178 -0.30 -0.26 16.26
CA HIS A 178 0.42 0.98 16.43
C HIS A 178 0.91 1.15 17.88
N PRO A 179 2.16 1.62 18.10
CA PRO A 179 2.67 1.84 19.46
C PRO A 179 1.82 2.80 20.31
N CYS A 180 1.15 3.75 19.65
CA CYS A 180 0.30 4.73 20.33
C CYS A 180 -1.15 4.27 20.52
N ARG A 181 -1.48 3.02 20.17
CA ARG A 181 -2.82 2.46 20.42
C ARG A 181 -2.98 2.18 21.92
N VAL A 182 -4.09 2.65 22.48
CA VAL A 182 -4.52 2.31 23.84
C VAL A 182 -5.72 1.36 23.81
N GLN A 183 -5.76 0.43 24.75
CA GLN A 183 -6.90 -0.50 24.92
C GLN A 183 -8.02 0.10 25.79
N ASP A 184 -7.65 1.00 26.70
CA ASP A 184 -8.61 1.69 27.56
C ASP A 184 -8.99 3.02 26.89
N PRO A 185 -10.25 3.21 26.49
CA PRO A 185 -10.70 4.44 25.85
C PRO A 185 -10.62 5.67 26.77
N ALA A 186 -10.55 5.51 28.09
CA ALA A 186 -10.35 6.62 29.02
C ALA A 186 -8.98 7.30 28.87
N ARG A 187 -8.00 6.59 28.31
CA ARG A 187 -6.65 7.11 28.04
C ARG A 187 -6.49 7.65 26.63
N ALA A 188 -7.55 7.63 25.81
CA ALA A 188 -7.49 8.04 24.42
C ALA A 188 -7.81 9.52 24.24
N THR A 189 -7.00 10.17 23.40
CA THR A 189 -7.22 11.53 22.89
C THR A 189 -7.82 11.51 21.49
N LEU A 190 -7.65 10.41 20.76
CA LEU A 190 -8.19 10.21 19.42
C LEU A 190 -9.00 8.91 19.36
N PHE A 191 -10.15 8.93 18.70
CA PHE A 191 -11.01 7.77 18.52
C PHE A 191 -11.15 7.40 17.04
N TYR A 192 -10.54 6.29 16.65
CA TYR A 192 -10.65 5.77 15.30
C TYR A 192 -11.91 4.92 15.12
N VAL A 193 -12.73 5.27 14.13
CA VAL A 193 -13.91 4.53 13.67
C VAL A 193 -13.51 3.71 12.44
N PRO A 194 -13.21 2.40 12.58
CA PRO A 194 -12.74 1.56 11.47
C PRO A 194 -13.90 1.13 10.56
N PHE A 195 -14.54 2.07 9.87
CA PHE A 195 -15.59 1.81 8.90
C PHE A 195 -15.00 1.62 7.50
N TYR A 196 -15.34 0.54 6.81
CA TYR A 196 -14.91 0.29 5.44
C TYR A 196 -15.89 0.88 4.42
N GLY A 197 -16.17 2.18 4.56
CA GLY A 197 -17.17 2.88 3.78
C GLY A 197 -16.87 2.91 2.28
N GLY A 198 -15.59 2.89 1.89
CA GLY A 198 -15.19 2.79 0.49
C GLY A 198 -15.68 1.48 -0.15
N PHE A 199 -15.56 0.36 0.56
CA PHE A 199 -16.04 -0.94 0.09
C PHE A 199 -17.57 -1.05 0.06
N ASP A 200 -18.29 -0.49 1.04
CA ASP A 200 -19.77 -0.39 0.96
C ASP A 200 -20.20 0.46 -0.24
N ALA A 201 -19.52 1.59 -0.47
CA ALA A 201 -19.78 2.47 -1.59
C ALA A 201 -19.54 1.79 -2.95
N LEU A 202 -18.49 0.95 -3.06
CA LEU A 202 -18.19 0.18 -4.27
C LEU A 202 -19.17 -0.98 -4.47
N ASN A 203 -19.54 -1.70 -3.40
CA ASN A 203 -20.47 -2.83 -3.46
C ASN A 203 -21.85 -2.39 -3.96
N LYS A 204 -22.35 -1.28 -3.41
CA LYS A 204 -23.67 -0.73 -3.77
C LYS A 204 -23.61 0.28 -4.93
N TYR A 205 -22.55 0.28 -5.75
CA TYR A 205 -22.30 1.29 -6.80
C TYR A 205 -23.44 1.44 -7.83
N ARG A 206 -24.24 0.39 -8.07
CA ARG A 206 -25.42 0.39 -8.97
C ARG A 206 -26.77 0.39 -8.23
N GLU A 207 -26.77 0.48 -6.90
CA GLU A 207 -28.01 0.48 -6.13
C GLU A 207 -28.78 1.78 -6.37
N ALA A 208 -29.99 1.65 -6.88
CA ALA A 208 -30.88 2.78 -7.18
C ALA A 208 -31.79 3.12 -5.99
N ASN A 209 -32.07 2.15 -5.12
CA ASN A 209 -32.83 2.36 -3.90
C ASN A 209 -31.95 3.07 -2.87
N LEU A 210 -32.19 4.38 -2.69
CA LEU A 210 -31.39 5.21 -1.79
C LEU A 210 -31.44 4.76 -0.33
N THR A 211 -32.54 4.13 0.10
CA THR A 211 -32.65 3.56 1.46
C THR A 211 -31.66 2.42 1.64
N VAL A 212 -31.61 1.47 0.69
CA VAL A 212 -30.65 0.35 0.71
C VAL A 212 -29.21 0.86 0.55
N ARG A 213 -29.02 1.88 -0.31
CA ARG A 213 -27.72 2.52 -0.54
C ARG A 213 -27.11 3.05 0.77
N ASP A 214 -27.89 3.74 1.57
CA ASP A 214 -27.42 4.42 2.78
C ASP A 214 -27.63 3.65 4.08
N GLU A 215 -28.31 2.50 4.06
CA GLU A 215 -28.67 1.70 5.25
C GLU A 215 -27.49 1.46 6.22
N LEU A 216 -26.35 1.01 5.68
CA LEU A 216 -25.17 0.71 6.50
C LEU A 216 -24.54 1.99 7.06
N THR A 217 -24.63 3.09 6.30
CA THR A 217 -24.14 4.41 6.72
C THR A 217 -24.97 4.95 7.88
N PHE A 218 -26.31 4.88 7.81
CA PHE A 218 -27.17 5.30 8.93
C PHE A 218 -26.98 4.40 10.15
N SER A 219 -26.92 3.08 9.95
CA SER A 219 -26.68 2.12 11.03
C SER A 219 -25.36 2.38 11.75
N LEU A 220 -24.30 2.80 11.03
CA LEU A 220 -23.02 3.16 11.64
C LEU A 220 -23.14 4.43 12.48
N VAL A 221 -23.81 5.46 11.95
CA VAL A 221 -23.99 6.73 12.65
C VAL A 221 -24.79 6.53 13.93
N ASP A 222 -25.89 5.79 13.87
CA ASP A 222 -26.68 5.45 15.07
C ASP A 222 -25.83 4.69 16.09
N TYR A 223 -25.06 3.70 15.63
CA TYR A 223 -24.17 2.92 16.50
C TYR A 223 -23.11 3.79 17.18
N ILE A 224 -22.43 4.67 16.43
CA ILE A 224 -21.32 5.45 16.98
C ILE A 224 -21.81 6.56 17.90
N GLN A 225 -22.93 7.21 17.56
CA GLN A 225 -23.52 8.25 18.39
C GLN A 225 -24.03 7.69 19.72
N ALA A 226 -24.45 6.43 19.77
CA ALA A 226 -24.82 5.76 21.02
C ALA A 226 -23.62 5.48 21.96
N GLN A 227 -22.38 5.63 21.51
CA GLN A 227 -21.20 5.32 22.33
C GLN A 227 -20.93 6.44 23.36
N PRO A 228 -20.61 6.12 24.63
CA PRO A 228 -20.32 7.14 25.65
C PRO A 228 -19.20 8.09 25.25
N TRP A 229 -18.16 7.57 24.60
CA TRP A 229 -17.01 8.36 24.16
C TRP A 229 -17.33 9.33 23.02
N TRP A 230 -18.34 9.03 22.21
CA TRP A 230 -18.86 9.99 21.23
C TRP A 230 -19.44 11.22 21.92
N GLN A 231 -20.19 11.03 22.99
CA GLN A 231 -20.87 12.11 23.72
C GLN A 231 -19.90 13.07 24.40
N ARG A 232 -18.67 12.63 24.72
CA ARG A 232 -17.65 13.44 25.40
C ARG A 232 -17.33 14.75 24.67
N ASN A 233 -17.10 14.68 23.36
CA ASN A 233 -16.76 15.83 22.52
C ASN A 233 -17.66 15.90 21.27
N HIS A 234 -18.83 15.26 21.33
CA HIS A 234 -19.80 15.14 20.23
C HIS A 234 -19.23 14.62 18.90
N GLY A 235 -18.14 13.84 18.93
CA GLY A 235 -17.47 13.33 17.73
C GLY A 235 -16.26 14.14 17.24
N LYS A 236 -15.93 15.29 17.85
CA LYS A 236 -14.81 16.14 17.43
C LYS A 236 -13.43 15.47 17.58
N ASP A 237 -13.31 14.52 18.51
CA ASP A 237 -12.12 13.71 18.73
C ASP A 237 -12.16 12.36 17.98
N HIS A 238 -13.17 12.16 17.14
CA HIS A 238 -13.32 10.98 16.29
C HIS A 238 -12.76 11.21 14.90
N PHE A 239 -12.30 10.12 14.29
CA PHE A 239 -11.93 10.15 12.90
C PHE A 239 -12.11 8.79 12.22
N MET A 240 -12.24 8.81 10.89
CA MET A 240 -12.23 7.61 10.05
C MET A 240 -11.29 7.76 8.86
N ALA A 241 -10.91 6.63 8.26
CA ALA A 241 -10.12 6.60 7.03
C ALA A 241 -10.94 5.95 5.91
N LEU A 242 -11.00 6.59 4.74
CA LEU A 242 -11.77 6.13 3.58
C LEU A 242 -10.85 5.85 2.39
N GLY A 243 -11.03 4.68 1.80
CA GLY A 243 -10.21 4.18 0.69
C GLY A 243 -10.61 4.70 -0.69
N THR A 244 -11.78 5.32 -0.84
CA THR A 244 -12.26 5.84 -2.12
C THR A 244 -12.31 7.36 -2.14
N VAL A 245 -12.71 7.95 -3.27
CA VAL A 245 -12.70 9.40 -3.47
C VAL A 245 -13.93 10.05 -2.84
N VAL A 246 -13.81 11.31 -2.39
CA VAL A 246 -14.89 12.04 -1.71
C VAL A 246 -16.25 11.99 -2.43
N TRP A 247 -16.24 11.97 -3.77
CA TRP A 247 -17.45 11.93 -4.59
C TRP A 247 -18.28 10.65 -4.45
N ASP A 248 -17.77 9.61 -3.80
CA ASP A 248 -18.56 8.43 -3.44
C ASP A 248 -19.54 8.68 -2.29
N PHE A 249 -19.40 9.78 -1.55
CA PHE A 249 -20.07 9.98 -0.27
C PHE A 249 -20.79 11.34 -0.11
N MET A 250 -20.82 12.17 -1.16
CA MET A 250 -21.26 13.57 -1.09
C MET A 250 -22.66 13.82 -1.68
N ARG A 251 -23.52 12.81 -1.75
CA ARG A 251 -24.91 13.04 -2.18
C ARG A 251 -25.65 13.86 -1.13
N THR A 252 -26.35 14.91 -1.56
CA THR A 252 -27.22 15.70 -0.69
C THR A 252 -28.52 14.96 -0.39
N MET A 253 -29.03 15.08 0.83
CA MET A 253 -30.27 14.44 1.27
C MET A 253 -31.51 14.97 0.53
N SER A 254 -31.50 16.25 0.13
CA SER A 254 -32.61 16.91 -0.58
C SER A 254 -32.82 16.45 -2.03
N ASN A 255 -31.81 15.80 -2.65
CA ASN A 255 -31.86 15.39 -4.06
C ASN A 255 -32.28 13.92 -4.25
N ALA A 256 -33.04 13.36 -3.31
CA ALA A 256 -33.53 11.98 -3.37
C ALA A 256 -34.36 11.66 -4.63
N SER A 257 -34.87 12.69 -5.34
CA SER A 257 -35.69 12.56 -6.55
C SER A 257 -34.92 12.68 -7.88
N ALA A 258 -33.61 12.97 -7.88
CA ALA A 258 -32.91 13.39 -9.11
C ALA A 258 -32.10 12.31 -9.86
N SER A 259 -32.08 11.04 -9.41
CA SER A 259 -31.31 9.98 -10.11
C SER A 259 -32.19 8.90 -10.74
N SER A 260 -33.10 9.29 -11.63
CA SER A 260 -33.79 8.36 -12.53
C SER A 260 -33.05 8.09 -13.85
N SER A 261 -31.80 8.57 -14.00
CA SER A 261 -30.97 8.17 -15.14
C SER A 261 -30.08 6.98 -14.76
N SER A 262 -30.47 5.82 -15.28
CA SER A 262 -29.87 4.48 -15.13
C SER A 262 -28.43 4.33 -15.66
N LYS A 263 -27.64 5.41 -15.74
CA LYS A 263 -26.26 5.43 -16.24
C LYS A 263 -25.25 6.18 -15.36
N VAL A 264 -25.68 6.85 -14.28
CA VAL A 264 -24.81 7.68 -13.44
C VAL A 264 -24.55 6.99 -12.09
N ARG A 265 -23.28 6.93 -11.67
CA ARG A 265 -22.84 6.52 -10.33
C ARG A 265 -23.67 7.25 -9.28
N THR A 266 -24.37 6.53 -8.41
CA THR A 266 -25.13 7.11 -7.28
C THR A 266 -24.25 7.16 -6.04
N PRO A 267 -23.79 8.35 -5.58
CA PRO A 267 -23.01 8.46 -4.35
C PRO A 267 -23.87 8.15 -3.11
N GLY A 268 -23.22 7.71 -2.03
CA GLY A 268 -23.81 7.67 -0.69
C GLY A 268 -23.85 9.06 -0.04
N THR A 269 -24.38 9.12 1.19
CA THR A 269 -24.60 10.36 1.96
C THR A 269 -23.66 10.54 3.15
N LEU A 270 -22.78 9.57 3.44
CA LEU A 270 -21.94 9.51 4.64
C LEU A 270 -21.29 10.85 5.03
N LEU A 271 -20.69 11.56 4.07
CA LEU A 271 -19.95 12.80 4.34
C LEU A 271 -20.84 14.06 4.40
N LYS A 272 -22.16 13.89 4.29
CA LYS A 272 -23.17 14.95 4.44
C LYS A 272 -24.05 14.74 5.68
N LEU A 273 -23.74 13.73 6.49
CA LEU A 273 -24.42 13.50 7.76
C LEU A 273 -23.80 14.38 8.86
N PRO A 274 -24.63 14.99 9.75
CA PRO A 274 -24.11 15.86 10.80
C PRO A 274 -23.05 15.21 11.70
N ALA A 275 -23.22 13.92 12.03
CA ALA A 275 -22.24 13.18 12.81
C ALA A 275 -20.87 13.15 12.13
N THR A 276 -20.84 12.88 10.82
CA THR A 276 -19.60 12.81 10.05
C THR A 276 -19.01 14.20 9.78
N GLU A 277 -19.84 15.23 9.61
CA GLU A 277 -19.39 16.62 9.50
C GLU A 277 -18.69 17.10 10.79
N ASN A 278 -19.05 16.54 11.94
CA ASN A 278 -18.44 16.88 13.23
C ASN A 278 -17.18 16.07 13.59
N MET A 279 -16.82 15.05 12.81
CA MET A 279 -15.61 14.24 13.00
C MET A 279 -14.62 14.43 11.84
N SER A 280 -13.33 14.17 12.08
CA SER A 280 -12.32 14.25 11.02
C SER A 280 -12.37 13.04 10.06
N VAL A 281 -12.12 13.27 8.78
CA VAL A 281 -12.12 12.22 7.75
C VAL A 281 -10.81 12.25 6.99
N LEU A 282 -10.05 11.18 7.12
CA LEU A 282 -8.87 10.90 6.30
C LEU A 282 -9.32 10.23 5.00
N ILE A 283 -8.98 10.79 3.84
CA ILE A 283 -9.47 10.29 2.56
C ILE A 283 -8.44 10.48 1.44
N ILE A 284 -8.34 9.52 0.52
CA ILE A 284 -7.34 9.56 -0.57
C ILE A 284 -7.53 10.74 -1.54
N GLU A 285 -8.76 11.27 -1.62
CA GLU A 285 -9.11 12.51 -2.31
C GLU A 285 -10.13 13.25 -1.46
N ARG A 286 -9.76 14.44 -0.97
CA ARG A 286 -10.64 15.30 -0.16
C ARG A 286 -11.37 16.33 -1.01
N HIS A 287 -12.49 16.82 -0.48
CA HIS A 287 -13.09 18.05 -0.96
C HIS A 287 -12.28 19.25 -0.41
N PRO A 288 -11.65 20.10 -1.25
CA PRO A 288 -10.71 21.12 -0.78
C PRO A 288 -11.28 22.13 0.22
N TRP A 289 -12.61 22.31 0.18
CA TRP A 289 -13.35 23.27 0.98
C TRP A 289 -14.07 22.67 2.19
N GLN A 290 -13.92 21.36 2.45
CA GLN A 290 -14.44 20.76 3.69
C GLN A 290 -13.33 20.76 4.75
N PRO A 291 -13.52 21.45 5.89
CA PRO A 291 -12.45 21.61 6.88
C PRO A 291 -12.15 20.33 7.64
N ASN A 292 -13.14 19.45 7.81
CA ASN A 292 -13.01 18.18 8.51
C ASN A 292 -12.44 17.05 7.62
N GLN A 293 -12.12 17.33 6.35
CA GLN A 293 -11.59 16.34 5.42
C GLN A 293 -10.10 16.60 5.13
N HIS A 294 -9.29 15.55 5.24
CA HIS A 294 -7.84 15.63 5.09
C HIS A 294 -7.34 14.56 4.12
N GLY A 295 -6.51 14.97 3.16
CA GLY A 295 -5.98 14.08 2.13
C GLY A 295 -4.88 13.19 2.69
N ILE A 296 -5.01 11.87 2.51
CA ILE A 296 -3.95 10.89 2.79
C ILE A 296 -3.35 10.33 1.50
N PRO A 297 -2.07 9.92 1.49
CA PRO A 297 -1.45 9.37 0.30
C PRO A 297 -2.19 8.10 -0.15
N TYR A 298 -2.34 7.95 -1.47
CA TYR A 298 -2.78 6.66 -2.00
C TYR A 298 -1.74 5.58 -1.66
N PRO A 299 -2.16 4.37 -1.25
CA PRO A 299 -1.23 3.26 -1.06
C PRO A 299 -0.50 2.92 -2.36
N SER A 300 0.83 2.95 -2.33
CA SER A 300 1.70 2.47 -3.41
C SER A 300 2.15 1.02 -3.13
N TYR A 301 3.12 0.51 -3.87
CA TYR A 301 3.45 -0.93 -3.92
C TYR A 301 4.47 -1.39 -2.87
N PHE A 302 5.12 -0.46 -2.17
CA PHE A 302 6.21 -0.74 -1.25
C PHE A 302 5.73 -0.49 0.18
N HIS A 303 5.91 -1.49 1.04
CA HIS A 303 5.47 -1.54 2.43
C HIS A 303 6.58 -2.14 3.29
N PRO A 304 7.60 -1.36 3.65
CA PRO A 304 8.72 -1.85 4.42
C PRO A 304 8.32 -2.20 5.85
N SER A 305 8.91 -3.26 6.37
CA SER A 305 8.77 -3.69 7.76
C SER A 305 9.90 -3.14 8.64
N THR A 306 10.97 -2.59 8.06
CA THR A 306 12.10 -2.03 8.80
C THR A 306 12.66 -0.78 8.11
N TRP A 307 13.31 0.08 8.90
CA TRP A 307 13.99 1.28 8.40
C TRP A 307 15.12 0.93 7.44
N ARG A 308 15.73 -0.25 7.59
CA ARG A 308 16.80 -0.72 6.70
C ARG A 308 16.26 -0.97 5.29
N GLU A 309 15.06 -1.52 5.15
CA GLU A 309 14.40 -1.69 3.86
C GLU A 309 14.08 -0.33 3.21
N MET A 310 13.54 0.62 3.99
CA MET A 310 13.28 1.99 3.52
C MET A 310 14.57 2.71 3.09
N ALA A 311 15.61 2.68 3.92
CA ALA A 311 16.91 3.29 3.63
C ALA A 311 17.59 2.64 2.41
N ALA A 312 17.49 1.32 2.27
CA ALA A 312 17.99 0.61 1.09
C ALA A 312 17.27 1.06 -0.18
N TRP A 313 15.94 1.23 -0.12
CA TRP A 313 15.17 1.75 -1.24
C TRP A 313 15.54 3.20 -1.60
N GLN A 314 15.62 4.09 -0.61
CA GLN A 314 16.08 5.47 -0.84
C GLN A 314 17.48 5.50 -1.47
N ARG A 315 18.43 4.70 -0.97
CA ARG A 315 19.78 4.58 -1.55
C ARG A 315 19.73 4.11 -3.00
N MET A 316 18.90 3.11 -3.30
CA MET A 316 18.72 2.64 -4.67
C MET A 316 18.17 3.75 -5.57
N MET A 317 17.22 4.56 -5.09
CA MET A 317 16.64 5.67 -5.87
C MET A 317 17.61 6.83 -6.10
N ARG A 318 18.53 7.09 -5.15
CA ARG A 318 19.61 8.08 -5.29
C ARG A 318 20.65 7.66 -6.34
N LEU A 319 20.96 6.36 -6.42
CA LEU A 319 21.95 5.81 -7.34
C LEU A 319 21.39 5.44 -8.73
N MET A 320 20.07 5.48 -8.90
CA MET A 320 19.40 5.04 -10.13
C MET A 320 19.71 5.95 -11.31
N GLU A 321 20.18 5.35 -12.42
CA GLU A 321 20.35 6.07 -13.69
C GLU A 321 19.00 6.40 -14.34
N ARG A 322 18.88 7.65 -14.83
CA ARG A 322 17.64 8.19 -15.39
C ARG A 322 17.84 8.69 -16.83
N PRO A 323 17.90 7.76 -17.82
CA PRO A 323 18.16 8.11 -19.22
C PRO A 323 17.00 8.86 -19.87
N HIS A 324 15.78 8.77 -19.33
CA HIS A 324 14.62 9.46 -19.88
C HIS A 324 14.41 10.80 -19.19
N LEU A 325 14.27 11.88 -19.96
CA LEU A 325 13.94 13.20 -19.40
C LEU A 325 12.59 13.11 -18.67
N PHE A 326 11.57 12.57 -19.33
CA PHE A 326 10.25 12.44 -18.73
C PHE A 326 9.57 11.14 -19.12
N SER A 327 8.52 10.78 -18.39
CA SER A 327 7.64 9.68 -18.76
C SER A 327 6.17 10.01 -18.55
N PHE A 328 5.35 9.29 -19.30
CA PHE A 328 3.92 9.24 -19.05
C PHE A 328 3.44 7.80 -18.95
N VAL A 329 2.71 7.51 -17.88
CA VAL A 329 2.02 6.24 -17.68
C VAL A 329 0.52 6.51 -17.70
N GLY A 330 -0.16 6.09 -18.75
CA GLY A 330 -1.58 6.38 -18.92
C GLY A 330 -2.19 5.92 -20.23
N ALA A 331 -3.51 6.10 -20.31
CA ALA A 331 -4.32 5.83 -21.50
C ALA A 331 -5.00 7.12 -21.96
N ARG A 332 -5.47 7.13 -23.22
CA ARG A 332 -6.30 8.20 -23.75
C ARG A 332 -7.61 8.34 -22.96
N ARG A 333 -8.09 9.58 -22.86
CA ARG A 333 -9.34 9.93 -22.17
C ARG A 333 -10.06 11.06 -22.91
N LYS A 334 -11.35 11.21 -22.63
CA LYS A 334 -12.21 12.29 -23.13
C LYS A 334 -12.51 13.29 -22.00
N ASN A 335 -13.15 14.40 -22.33
CA ASN A 335 -13.66 15.39 -21.37
C ASN A 335 -12.56 15.96 -20.45
N LYS A 336 -12.79 16.01 -19.13
CA LYS A 336 -11.91 16.61 -18.11
C LYS A 336 -10.49 16.02 -18.04
N ALA A 337 -10.24 14.89 -18.71
CA ALA A 337 -8.92 14.26 -18.78
C ALA A 337 -8.33 14.23 -20.21
N ALA A 338 -8.84 15.07 -21.12
CA ALA A 338 -8.42 15.12 -22.52
C ALA A 338 -6.94 15.48 -22.70
N ILE A 339 -6.33 16.21 -21.77
CA ILE A 339 -4.90 16.54 -21.79
C ILE A 339 -3.99 15.30 -21.86
N ARG A 340 -4.46 14.13 -21.38
CA ARG A 340 -3.72 12.86 -21.49
C ARG A 340 -3.43 12.48 -22.94
N ASN A 341 -4.29 12.87 -23.88
CA ASN A 341 -4.07 12.62 -25.30
C ASN A 341 -2.88 13.43 -25.83
N GLU A 342 -2.74 14.66 -25.33
CA GLU A 342 -1.62 15.54 -25.66
C GLU A 342 -0.31 15.02 -25.07
N PHE A 343 -0.33 14.45 -23.86
CA PHE A 343 0.85 13.81 -23.27
C PHE A 343 1.29 12.59 -24.05
N ILE A 344 0.34 11.76 -24.50
CA ILE A 344 0.63 10.60 -25.34
C ILE A 344 1.22 11.03 -26.69
N ARG A 345 0.72 12.12 -27.26
CA ARG A 345 1.20 12.69 -28.53
C ARG A 345 2.63 13.21 -28.39
N GLN A 346 2.86 14.19 -27.51
CA GLN A 346 4.20 14.77 -27.28
C GLN A 346 5.23 13.71 -26.85
N CYS A 347 4.85 12.79 -25.97
CA CYS A 347 5.75 11.71 -25.56
C CYS A 347 6.05 10.71 -26.68
N GLY A 348 5.13 10.52 -27.62
CA GLY A 348 5.34 9.66 -28.79
C GLY A 348 6.23 10.29 -29.85
N GLU A 349 6.28 11.62 -29.91
CA GLU A 349 7.13 12.40 -30.83
C GLU A 349 8.54 12.65 -30.26
N SER A 350 8.72 12.49 -28.96
CA SER A 350 9.98 12.72 -28.25
C SER A 350 10.83 11.45 -28.13
N THR A 351 12.12 11.56 -28.46
CA THR A 351 13.12 10.51 -28.19
C THR A 351 13.56 10.47 -26.72
N ARG A 352 13.23 11.50 -25.94
CA ARG A 352 13.62 11.67 -24.52
C ARG A 352 12.49 11.32 -23.56
N CYS A 353 11.31 11.03 -24.08
CA CYS A 353 10.17 10.55 -23.30
C CYS A 353 10.06 9.02 -23.29
N LYS A 354 9.71 8.45 -22.13
CA LYS A 354 9.29 7.05 -22.05
C LYS A 354 7.78 6.94 -21.84
N LEU A 355 7.09 6.41 -22.83
CA LEU A 355 5.65 6.18 -22.78
C LEU A 355 5.32 4.74 -22.35
N LEU A 356 4.48 4.59 -21.32
CA LEU A 356 3.78 3.34 -21.01
C LEU A 356 2.29 3.53 -21.28
N LYS A 357 1.84 3.05 -22.44
CA LYS A 357 0.43 3.12 -22.86
C LYS A 357 -0.39 2.09 -22.09
N CYS A 358 -1.38 2.56 -21.35
CA CYS A 358 -2.33 1.74 -20.58
C CYS A 358 -3.61 1.41 -21.36
N GLU A 359 -3.55 1.42 -22.69
CA GLU A 359 -4.67 1.17 -23.59
C GLU A 359 -4.44 -0.07 -24.44
N GLY A 360 -5.54 -0.70 -24.88
CA GLY A 360 -5.52 -2.01 -25.53
C GLY A 360 -5.34 -3.18 -24.54
N PRO A 361 -5.52 -4.43 -24.99
CA PRO A 361 -5.51 -5.62 -24.12
C PRO A 361 -4.19 -5.76 -23.34
N ASP A 362 -3.06 -5.58 -24.02
CA ASP A 362 -1.73 -5.71 -23.39
C ASP A 362 -1.36 -4.50 -22.53
N GLY A 363 -1.71 -3.29 -22.98
CA GLY A 363 -1.38 -2.05 -22.25
C GLY A 363 -2.14 -1.96 -20.93
N ALA A 364 -3.43 -2.30 -20.93
CA ALA A 364 -4.24 -2.34 -19.72
C ALA A 364 -3.64 -3.29 -18.67
N ARG A 365 -3.21 -4.49 -19.09
CA ARG A 365 -2.56 -5.47 -18.21
C ARG A 365 -1.21 -4.97 -17.68
N LYS A 366 -0.38 -4.35 -18.53
CA LYS A 366 0.93 -3.82 -18.11
C LYS A 366 0.81 -2.76 -17.02
N CYS A 367 -0.18 -1.87 -17.11
CA CYS A 367 -0.39 -0.84 -16.08
C CYS A 367 -1.07 -1.36 -14.80
N LEU A 368 -1.44 -2.64 -14.74
CA LEU A 368 -1.81 -3.31 -13.48
C LEU A 368 -0.59 -3.97 -12.82
N GLN A 369 0.55 -4.06 -13.51
CA GLN A 369 1.76 -4.69 -13.00
C GLN A 369 2.70 -3.63 -12.39
N PRO A 370 2.94 -3.66 -11.08
CA PRO A 370 3.84 -2.72 -10.41
C PRO A 370 5.22 -2.65 -11.06
N ARG A 371 5.73 -3.80 -11.51
CA ARG A 371 7.03 -3.92 -12.19
C ARG A 371 7.15 -3.02 -13.43
N GLU A 372 6.14 -3.00 -14.28
CA GLU A 372 6.19 -2.22 -15.53
C GLU A 372 6.14 -0.72 -15.24
N ILE A 373 5.34 -0.32 -14.27
CA ILE A 373 5.24 1.08 -13.82
C ILE A 373 6.55 1.54 -13.21
N MET A 374 7.07 0.79 -12.22
CA MET A 374 8.31 1.13 -11.53
C MET A 374 9.50 1.12 -12.48
N ARG A 375 9.57 0.19 -13.45
CA ARG A 375 10.64 0.15 -14.46
C ARG A 375 10.72 1.43 -15.29
N VAL A 376 9.58 2.05 -15.60
CA VAL A 376 9.52 3.30 -16.35
C VAL A 376 9.86 4.47 -15.44
N MET A 377 9.16 4.62 -14.32
CA MET A 377 9.29 5.79 -13.46
C MET A 377 10.66 5.91 -12.79
N THR A 378 11.27 4.79 -12.36
CA THR A 378 12.61 4.81 -11.73
C THR A 378 13.71 5.30 -12.67
N ARG A 379 13.50 5.17 -13.98
CA ARG A 379 14.45 5.57 -15.04
C ARG A 379 14.13 6.91 -15.69
N SER A 380 13.17 7.66 -15.13
CA SER A 380 12.78 8.99 -15.61
C SER A 380 13.16 10.08 -14.63
N GLN A 381 13.52 11.26 -15.14
CA GLN A 381 13.76 12.43 -14.29
C GLN A 381 12.43 13.05 -13.83
N PHE A 382 11.48 13.19 -14.74
CA PHE A 382 10.15 13.74 -14.50
C PHE A 382 9.03 12.75 -14.83
N CYS A 383 7.94 12.77 -14.06
CA CYS A 383 6.78 11.90 -14.27
C CYS A 383 5.52 12.75 -14.42
N LEU A 384 4.87 12.68 -15.59
CA LEU A 384 3.69 13.48 -15.88
C LEU A 384 2.45 12.97 -15.13
N GLN A 385 1.96 13.77 -14.18
CA GLN A 385 0.80 13.46 -13.34
C GLN A 385 -0.44 14.22 -13.82
N ALA A 386 -0.98 13.76 -14.95
CA ALA A 386 -2.24 14.26 -15.48
C ALA A 386 -3.42 13.95 -14.53
N PRO A 387 -4.42 14.84 -14.43
CA PRO A 387 -5.71 14.48 -13.84
C PRO A 387 -6.40 13.35 -14.64
N GLY A 388 -7.31 12.65 -13.97
CA GLY A 388 -8.12 11.57 -14.54
C GLY A 388 -9.61 11.89 -14.44
N ASP A 389 -10.41 10.86 -14.14
CA ASP A 389 -11.84 11.05 -13.82
C ASP A 389 -12.01 11.92 -12.55
N THR A 390 -10.99 11.93 -11.70
CA THR A 390 -10.84 12.82 -10.56
C THR A 390 -9.48 13.56 -10.61
N PRO A 391 -9.30 14.66 -9.84
CA PRO A 391 -8.06 15.43 -9.85
C PRO A 391 -6.83 14.67 -9.35
N THR A 392 -7.01 13.70 -8.45
CA THR A 392 -5.93 12.97 -7.78
C THR A 392 -5.71 11.57 -8.37
N ARG A 393 -4.56 10.94 -8.06
CA ARG A 393 -4.23 9.58 -8.51
C ARG A 393 -3.09 8.94 -7.72
N ARG A 394 -3.13 7.61 -7.56
CA ARG A 394 -2.01 6.82 -6.98
C ARG A 394 -0.66 7.08 -7.64
N SER A 395 -0.66 7.27 -8.96
CA SER A 395 0.55 7.52 -9.76
C SER A 395 1.40 8.70 -9.27
N THR A 396 0.82 9.67 -8.56
CA THR A 396 1.58 10.74 -7.89
C THR A 396 2.54 10.15 -6.86
N PHE A 397 2.05 9.26 -6.00
CA PHE A 397 2.83 8.60 -4.96
C PHE A 397 3.74 7.50 -5.55
N ASP A 398 3.31 6.82 -6.62
CA ASP A 398 4.18 5.89 -7.36
C ASP A 398 5.42 6.63 -7.94
N SER A 399 5.27 7.89 -8.40
CA SER A 399 6.41 8.68 -8.88
C SER A 399 7.35 9.12 -7.77
N VAL A 400 6.81 9.50 -6.61
CA VAL A 400 7.62 9.78 -5.42
C VAL A 400 8.41 8.54 -5.01
N LEU A 401 7.74 7.38 -4.90
CA LEU A 401 8.38 6.09 -4.59
C LEU A 401 9.46 5.72 -5.61
N ALA A 402 9.34 6.15 -6.87
CA ALA A 402 10.33 5.93 -7.91
C ALA A 402 11.47 6.99 -7.96
N GLY A 403 11.47 7.99 -7.07
CA GLY A 403 12.39 9.13 -7.12
C GLY A 403 12.25 9.96 -8.40
N CYS A 404 11.08 9.92 -9.04
CA CYS A 404 10.75 10.62 -10.27
C CYS A 404 9.99 11.91 -9.94
N VAL A 405 10.53 13.08 -10.31
CA VAL A 405 9.94 14.37 -9.93
C VAL A 405 8.55 14.51 -10.57
N PRO A 406 7.47 14.62 -9.78
CA PRO A 406 6.13 14.75 -10.32
C PRO A 406 5.94 16.09 -11.04
N VAL A 407 5.32 16.03 -12.22
CA VAL A 407 4.88 17.20 -12.97
C VAL A 407 3.35 17.26 -12.90
N PHE A 408 2.83 18.28 -12.23
CA PHE A 408 1.41 18.47 -12.03
C PHE A 408 0.83 19.47 -13.03
N PHE A 409 -0.40 19.18 -13.47
CA PHE A 409 -1.13 20.01 -14.43
C PHE A 409 -2.37 20.69 -13.84
N SER A 410 -2.70 20.33 -12.60
CA SER A 410 -3.74 20.95 -11.80
C SER A 410 -3.25 21.07 -10.36
N ARG A 411 -3.52 22.23 -9.73
CA ARG A 411 -3.24 22.42 -8.29
C ARG A 411 -4.01 21.44 -7.42
N HIS A 412 -5.14 20.92 -7.92
CA HIS A 412 -5.98 19.96 -7.23
C HIS A 412 -5.44 18.53 -7.25
N THR A 413 -4.38 18.23 -8.02
CA THR A 413 -3.78 16.89 -8.05
C THR A 413 -2.98 16.58 -6.78
N ALA A 414 -2.41 17.61 -6.13
CA ALA A 414 -1.61 17.41 -4.93
C ALA A 414 -1.71 18.57 -3.92
N TYR A 415 -1.52 19.81 -4.37
CA TYR A 415 -1.34 20.98 -3.49
C TYR A 415 -2.56 21.27 -2.62
N SER A 416 -3.77 21.17 -3.19
CA SER A 416 -4.99 21.35 -2.41
C SER A 416 -5.41 20.11 -1.61
N GLN A 417 -4.66 19.01 -1.67
CA GLN A 417 -5.09 17.70 -1.19
C GLN A 417 -4.27 17.24 0.01
N TYR A 418 -2.95 17.25 -0.11
CA TYR A 418 -2.03 16.55 0.80
C TYR A 418 -1.15 17.50 1.64
N ALA A 419 -1.73 18.59 2.16
CA ALA A 419 -1.00 19.62 2.89
C ALA A 419 -0.29 19.12 4.15
N TRP A 420 -0.77 18.02 4.76
CA TRP A 420 -0.10 17.39 5.90
C TRP A 420 1.16 16.60 5.53
N TYR A 421 1.29 16.23 4.26
CA TYR A 421 2.35 15.33 3.79
C TYR A 421 3.37 16.00 2.88
N LEU A 422 2.97 17.08 2.21
CA LEU A 422 3.80 17.76 1.22
C LEU A 422 4.30 19.11 1.77
N PRO A 423 5.55 19.50 1.50
CA PRO A 423 6.07 20.82 1.86
C PRO A 423 5.22 21.95 1.28
N GLY A 424 5.10 23.07 1.99
CA GLY A 424 4.35 24.23 1.50
C GLY A 424 4.94 24.86 0.23
N ASP A 425 6.27 24.84 0.08
CA ASP A 425 6.94 25.25 -1.16
C ASP A 425 6.96 24.10 -2.18
N ALA A 426 5.98 24.12 -3.08
CA ALA A 426 5.84 23.13 -4.15
C ALA A 426 7.06 23.03 -5.08
N SER A 427 7.84 24.12 -5.22
CA SER A 427 9.01 24.17 -6.11
C SER A 427 10.17 23.30 -5.61
N ARG A 428 10.11 22.84 -4.36
CA ARG A 428 11.11 21.95 -3.78
C ARG A 428 10.95 20.50 -4.21
N TYR A 429 9.76 20.06 -4.62
CA TYR A 429 9.52 18.63 -4.87
C TYR A 429 8.79 18.34 -6.19
N SER A 430 8.34 19.36 -6.91
CA SER A 430 7.50 19.18 -8.10
C SER A 430 7.64 20.30 -9.11
N VAL A 431 7.15 20.04 -10.32
CA VAL A 431 6.99 21.04 -11.38
C VAL A 431 5.50 21.24 -11.62
N TYR A 432 5.08 22.50 -11.76
CA TYR A 432 3.70 22.83 -12.13
C TYR A 432 3.67 23.45 -13.53
N ILE A 433 2.85 22.86 -14.41
CA ILE A 433 2.55 23.40 -15.74
C ILE A 433 1.05 23.53 -15.83
N ASP A 434 0.51 24.75 -15.90
CA ASP A 434 -0.93 24.93 -16.04
C ASP A 434 -1.44 24.24 -17.32
N GLU A 435 -2.36 23.28 -17.17
CA GLU A 435 -3.02 22.55 -18.24
C GLU A 435 -3.54 23.47 -19.36
N LYS A 436 -4.06 24.64 -19.01
CA LYS A 436 -4.65 25.59 -19.96
C LYS A 436 -3.64 26.51 -20.65
N SER A 437 -2.40 26.53 -20.19
CA SER A 437 -1.36 27.43 -20.72
C SER A 437 -0.68 26.89 -21.98
N ASN A 438 0.00 27.76 -22.72
CA ASN A 438 0.82 27.33 -23.87
C ASN A 438 1.99 26.40 -23.48
N ALA A 439 2.39 26.41 -22.22
CA ALA A 439 3.45 25.54 -21.69
C ALA A 439 3.03 24.06 -21.73
N SER A 440 1.74 23.75 -21.55
CA SER A 440 1.24 22.35 -21.60
C SER A 440 1.34 21.72 -22.99
N ARG A 441 1.53 22.53 -24.04
CA ARG A 441 1.73 22.08 -25.44
C ARG A 441 3.19 21.81 -25.81
N ARG A 442 4.14 22.15 -24.92
CA ARG A 442 5.59 22.08 -25.16
C ARG A 442 6.33 21.58 -23.90
N ILE A 443 5.86 20.46 -23.35
CA ILE A 443 6.28 19.96 -22.04
C ILE A 443 7.79 19.68 -22.01
N GLU A 444 8.34 19.08 -23.08
CA GLU A 444 9.78 18.81 -23.14
C GLU A 444 10.61 20.09 -23.06
N GLU A 445 10.22 21.14 -23.79
CA GLU A 445 10.90 22.44 -23.76
C GLU A 445 10.84 23.07 -22.36
N GLU A 446 9.71 22.99 -21.68
CA GLU A 446 9.55 23.53 -20.32
C GLU A 446 10.41 22.76 -19.31
N LEU A 447 10.46 21.42 -19.41
CA LEU A 447 11.28 20.60 -18.52
C LEU A 447 12.79 20.80 -18.76
N LEU A 448 13.18 21.11 -19.99
CA LEU A 448 14.56 21.42 -20.36
C LEU A 448 15.10 22.73 -19.77
N LYS A 449 14.23 23.67 -19.39
CA LYS A 449 14.61 24.93 -18.76
C LYS A 449 15.07 24.74 -17.30
N ILE A 450 14.78 23.58 -16.72
CA ILE A 450 15.11 23.28 -15.33
C ILE A 450 16.52 22.70 -15.27
N SER A 451 17.42 23.36 -14.53
CA SER A 451 18.81 22.92 -14.40
C SER A 451 18.93 21.54 -13.75
N SER A 452 19.97 20.79 -14.12
CA SER A 452 20.29 19.49 -13.54
C SER A 452 20.39 19.54 -12.02
N GLU A 453 20.93 20.64 -11.48
CA GLU A 453 21.09 20.88 -10.05
C GLU A 453 19.73 21.00 -9.38
N LYS A 454 18.81 21.78 -9.97
CA LYS A 454 17.44 21.92 -9.45
C LYS A 454 16.68 20.59 -9.52
N VAL A 455 16.84 19.82 -10.59
CA VAL A 455 16.24 18.47 -10.70
C VAL A 455 16.80 17.53 -9.63
N LYS A 456 18.10 17.57 -9.36
CA LYS A 456 18.74 16.77 -8.30
C LYS A 456 18.20 17.17 -6.92
N MET A 457 18.11 18.47 -6.62
CA MET A 457 17.52 18.95 -5.36
C MET A 457 16.06 18.48 -5.20
N MET A 458 15.23 18.62 -6.24
CA MET A 458 13.84 18.14 -6.19
C MET A 458 13.73 16.64 -5.97
N ARG A 459 14.67 15.88 -6.53
CA ARG A 459 14.73 14.43 -6.35
C ARG A 459 15.11 14.04 -4.93
N GLU A 460 16.10 14.68 -4.33
CA GLU A 460 16.46 14.42 -2.94
C GLU A 460 15.27 14.72 -2.01
N GLU A 461 14.57 15.84 -2.23
CA GLU A 461 13.36 16.18 -1.46
C GLU A 461 12.30 15.06 -1.53
N ILE A 462 11.95 14.56 -2.72
CA ILE A 462 10.94 13.49 -2.83
C ILE A 462 11.45 12.14 -2.27
N ILE A 463 12.75 11.86 -2.34
CA ILE A 463 13.33 10.66 -1.74
C ILE A 463 13.22 10.75 -0.23
N ASP A 464 13.52 11.90 0.36
CA ASP A 464 13.42 12.14 1.80
C ASP A 464 11.97 12.12 2.31
N LEU A 465 10.99 12.47 1.47
CA LEU A 465 9.56 12.35 1.77
C LEU A 465 9.01 10.92 1.69
N MET A 466 9.73 9.95 1.09
CA MET A 466 9.24 8.58 0.90
C MET A 466 8.70 7.92 2.18
N PRO A 467 9.36 7.99 3.36
CA PRO A 467 8.86 7.37 4.58
C PRO A 467 7.48 7.90 4.96
N SER A 468 7.33 9.23 5.03
CA SER A 468 6.06 9.90 5.38
C SER A 468 4.92 9.68 4.39
N LEU A 469 5.22 9.23 3.17
CA LEU A 469 4.23 8.99 2.10
C LEU A 469 3.95 7.50 1.88
N THR A 470 4.64 6.63 2.61
CA THR A 470 4.55 5.17 2.50
C THR A 470 3.87 4.60 3.73
N TYR A 471 3.02 3.59 3.56
CA TYR A 471 2.46 2.84 4.68
C TYR A 471 3.42 1.72 5.04
N ALA A 472 3.86 1.64 6.29
CA ALA A 472 4.68 0.51 6.74
C ALA A 472 3.87 -0.80 6.68
N HIS A 473 4.56 -1.93 6.77
CA HIS A 473 3.86 -3.21 6.86
C HIS A 473 2.99 -3.26 8.15
N PRO A 474 1.71 -3.66 8.08
CA PRO A 474 0.81 -3.66 9.25
C PRO A 474 1.29 -4.43 10.48
N ASN A 475 2.08 -5.48 10.28
CA ASN A 475 2.63 -6.30 11.37
C ASN A 475 3.96 -5.76 11.93
N ALA A 476 4.48 -4.65 11.41
CA ALA A 476 5.73 -4.06 11.89
C ALA A 476 5.46 -3.17 13.12
N THR A 477 6.13 -3.46 14.23
CA THR A 477 5.93 -2.80 15.53
C THR A 477 7.07 -1.86 15.93
N ASP A 478 8.32 -2.17 15.54
CA ASP A 478 9.50 -1.32 15.75
C ASP A 478 10.29 -1.21 14.44
N PHE A 479 9.69 -0.53 13.46
CA PHE A 479 10.26 -0.39 12.13
C PHE A 479 11.20 0.81 12.01
N GLY A 480 11.31 1.66 13.03
CA GLY A 480 12.34 2.69 13.11
C GLY A 480 12.19 3.88 12.16
N PHE A 481 11.03 4.15 11.57
CA PHE A 481 10.78 5.40 10.82
C PHE A 481 9.33 5.85 11.04
N GLY A 482 8.97 7.08 10.66
CA GLY A 482 7.58 7.56 10.65
C GLY A 482 6.93 7.33 9.29
N ASP A 483 5.81 6.61 9.27
CA ASP A 483 5.06 6.27 8.06
C ASP A 483 3.88 7.22 7.81
N ALA A 484 3.09 6.95 6.77
CA ALA A 484 1.94 7.78 6.42
C ALA A 484 0.84 7.85 7.50
N VAL A 485 0.70 6.81 8.34
CA VAL A 485 -0.25 6.78 9.47
C VAL A 485 0.27 7.67 10.59
N ASP A 486 1.57 7.64 10.87
CA ASP A 486 2.17 8.50 11.88
C ASP A 486 1.99 9.99 11.57
N VAL A 487 2.17 10.39 10.31
CA VAL A 487 1.93 11.78 9.87
C VAL A 487 0.47 12.18 10.07
N ALA A 488 -0.48 11.28 9.73
CA ALA A 488 -1.90 11.53 9.95
C ALA A 488 -2.22 11.69 11.44
N LEU A 489 -1.71 10.81 12.30
CA LEU A 489 -1.97 10.87 13.75
C LEU A 489 -1.40 12.12 14.39
N ALA A 490 -0.16 12.50 14.06
CA ALA A 490 0.45 13.72 14.57
C ALA A 490 -0.32 14.98 14.12
N SER A 491 -0.76 15.00 12.85
CA SER A 491 -1.53 16.11 12.30
C SER A 491 -2.94 16.18 12.89
N LEU A 492 -3.60 15.04 13.09
CA LEU A 492 -4.90 14.94 13.75
C LEU A 492 -4.84 15.39 15.20
N ALA A 493 -3.84 14.93 15.97
CA ALA A 493 -3.66 15.34 17.36
C ALA A 493 -3.54 16.86 17.50
N LYS A 494 -2.77 17.49 16.59
CA LYS A 494 -2.67 18.95 16.53
C LYS A 494 -4.00 19.59 16.15
N HIS A 495 -4.61 19.14 15.06
CA HIS A 495 -5.87 19.69 14.54
C HIS A 495 -7.01 19.63 15.56
N ILE A 496 -7.18 18.48 16.21
CA ILE A 496 -8.22 18.25 17.22
C ILE A 496 -7.90 19.04 18.50
N GLY A 497 -6.63 19.12 18.90
CA GLY A 497 -6.22 19.99 20.01
C GLY A 497 -6.59 21.45 19.78
N GLU A 498 -6.42 21.96 18.56
CA GLU A 498 -6.86 23.31 18.18
C GLU A 498 -8.39 23.45 18.22
N LEU A 499 -9.14 22.47 17.69
CA LEU A 499 -10.60 22.48 17.66
C LEU A 499 -11.27 22.40 19.05
N ILE A 500 -10.68 21.64 19.97
CA ILE A 500 -11.20 21.48 21.32
C ILE A 500 -10.89 22.72 22.16
N ASN A 501 -9.68 23.27 22.05
CA ASN A 501 -9.25 24.43 22.83
C ASN A 501 -9.77 25.79 22.30
N SER A 502 -10.36 25.83 21.11
CA SER A 502 -10.93 27.05 20.52
C SER A 502 -12.39 27.33 20.94
N ASN A 503 -12.99 26.47 21.78
CA ASN A 503 -14.28 26.69 22.43
C ASN A 503 -14.07 26.83 23.94
#